data_AF-A0A1W1CPE4-F1
#
_entry.id   AF-A0A1W1CPE4-F1
#
_cell.length_a   1.000
_cell.length_b   1.000
_cell.length_c   1.000
_cell.angle_alpha   90.00
_cell.angle_beta   90.00
_cell.angle_gamma   90.00
#
_symmetry.space_group_name_H-M   'P 1'
#
loop_
_entity.id
_entity.type
_entity.pdbx_description
1 polymer ?
#
loop_
_entity_poly.entity_id
_entity_poly.type
_entity_poly.pdbx_seq_one_letter_code
_entity_poly.pdbx_strand_id
1 'polypeptide(L)'
;MMVESLRKHRRKLALSHILMKKHGDWVIFIQKFIYGLKTVVPIAIALTKYDFKKFAILNLFAAAVWALAFGLSSYYFGAALSKFAMFINENRWIAPLILVVMGGSVWFYMEKATKRKKRK
;
A
#
# COMPACT_ATOMS: atom_id res chain seq x y z
N MET A 1 -1.71 -23.87 20.36
CA MET A 1 -2.67 -22.93 20.97
C MET A 1 -3.13 -21.96 19.88
N MET A 2 -4.30 -22.18 19.28
CA MET A 2 -4.81 -21.34 18.19
C MET A 2 -5.88 -20.43 18.80
N VAL A 3 -5.69 -19.12 18.72
CA VAL A 3 -6.58 -18.10 19.31
C VAL A 3 -8.02 -18.36 18.86
N GLU A 4 -8.96 -18.51 19.80
CA GLU A 4 -10.36 -18.91 19.57
C GLU A 4 -11.07 -18.03 18.52
N SER A 5 -10.63 -16.78 18.33
CA SER A 5 -11.18 -15.85 17.33
C SER A 5 -10.91 -16.26 15.87
N LEU A 6 -9.81 -16.98 15.60
CA LEU A 6 -9.45 -17.46 14.26
C LEU A 6 -10.27 -18.69 13.85
N ARG A 7 -10.87 -19.38 14.83
CA ARG A 7 -11.65 -20.60 14.65
C ARG A 7 -12.87 -20.40 13.74
N LYS A 8 -13.52 -19.24 13.86
CA LYS A 8 -14.67 -18.82 13.02
C LYS A 8 -14.29 -18.54 11.56
N HIS A 9 -13.02 -18.25 11.29
CA HIS A 9 -12.53 -17.82 9.97
C HIS A 9 -11.62 -18.85 9.30
N ARG A 10 -11.49 -20.06 9.85
CA ARG A 10 -10.61 -21.14 9.34
C ARG A 10 -10.75 -21.41 7.85
N ARG A 11 -11.97 -21.36 7.32
CA ARG A 11 -12.25 -21.57 5.89
C ARG A 11 -11.71 -20.43 5.00
N LYS A 12 -11.82 -19.19 5.47
CA LYS A 12 -11.24 -18.01 4.79
C LYS A 12 -9.72 -18.01 4.88
N LEU A 13 -9.15 -18.40 6.03
CA LEU A 13 -7.71 -18.55 6.22
C LEU A 13 -7.14 -19.66 5.33
N ALA A 14 -7.81 -20.80 5.22
CA ALA A 14 -7.43 -21.88 4.32
C ALA A 14 -7.53 -21.46 2.85
N LEU A 15 -8.58 -20.71 2.48
CA LEU A 15 -8.70 -20.14 1.13
C LEU A 15 -7.56 -19.15 0.85
N SER A 16 -7.27 -18.21 1.74
CA SER A 16 -6.12 -17.30 1.64
C SER A 16 -4.80 -18.06 1.54
N HIS A 17 -4.65 -19.15 2.30
CA HIS A 17 -3.48 -20.02 2.25
C HIS A 17 -3.34 -20.72 0.87
N ILE A 18 -4.43 -21.24 0.31
CA ILE A 18 -4.45 -21.85 -1.04
C ILE A 18 -4.22 -20.78 -2.11
N LEU A 19 -4.80 -19.58 -1.97
CA LEU A 19 -4.64 -18.48 -2.92
C LEU A 19 -3.19 -17.95 -2.90
N MET A 20 -2.57 -17.86 -1.72
CA MET A 20 -1.13 -17.57 -1.57
C MET A 20 -0.27 -18.68 -2.17
N LYS A 21 -0.68 -19.95 -2.06
CA LYS A 21 0.04 -21.07 -2.68
C LYS A 21 -0.07 -21.06 -4.21
N LYS A 22 -1.18 -20.53 -4.77
CA LYS A 22 -1.45 -20.50 -6.21
C LYS A 22 -1.02 -19.19 -6.92
N HIS A 23 -1.02 -18.05 -6.21
CA HIS A 23 -0.71 -16.71 -6.76
C HIS A 23 0.26 -15.89 -5.87
N GLY A 24 0.94 -16.52 -4.90
CA GLY A 24 1.83 -15.83 -3.96
C GLY A 24 2.87 -14.94 -4.66
N ASP A 25 3.36 -15.39 -5.81
CA ASP A 25 4.35 -14.69 -6.61
C ASP A 25 3.86 -13.29 -7.06
N TRP A 26 2.59 -13.17 -7.45
CA TRP A 26 2.00 -11.89 -7.86
C TRP A 26 1.62 -11.00 -6.67
N VAL A 27 1.21 -11.62 -5.56
CA VAL A 27 0.87 -10.91 -4.32
C VAL A 27 2.11 -10.19 -3.74
N ILE A 28 3.30 -10.79 -3.87
CA ILE A 28 4.58 -10.20 -3.45
C ILE A 28 4.94 -8.95 -4.27
N PHE A 29 4.52 -8.89 -5.54
CA PHE A 29 4.66 -7.69 -6.36
C PHE A 29 3.67 -6.60 -5.95
N ILE A 30 2.38 -6.96 -5.81
CA ILE A 30 1.31 -5.99 -5.50
C ILE A 30 1.44 -5.38 -4.10
N GLN A 31 2.00 -6.11 -3.12
CA GLN A 31 2.10 -5.63 -1.74
C GLN A 31 2.82 -4.28 -1.61
N LYS A 32 3.74 -3.95 -2.54
CA LYS A 32 4.49 -2.69 -2.55
C LYS A 32 3.65 -1.49 -2.99
N PHE A 33 2.58 -1.72 -3.75
CA PHE A 33 1.70 -0.66 -4.26
C PHE A 33 0.48 -0.43 -3.35
N ILE A 34 0.13 -1.40 -2.50
CA ILE A 34 -1.02 -1.31 -1.60
C ILE A 34 -0.54 -1.22 -0.15
N TYR A 35 -0.73 -0.04 0.46
CA TYR A 35 -0.21 0.27 1.80
C TYR A 35 -0.62 -0.75 2.88
N GLY A 36 -1.83 -1.32 2.80
CA GLY A 36 -2.31 -2.33 3.75
C GLY A 36 -1.74 -3.74 3.54
N LEU A 37 -1.27 -4.07 2.33
CA LEU A 37 -0.76 -5.42 2.04
C LEU A 37 0.70 -5.60 2.43
N LYS A 38 1.50 -4.52 2.43
CA LYS A 38 2.93 -4.57 2.80
C LYS A 38 3.18 -5.14 4.21
N THR A 39 2.20 -5.05 5.12
CA THR A 39 2.30 -5.59 6.48
C THR A 39 1.66 -6.98 6.58
N VAL A 40 0.52 -7.18 5.92
CA VAL A 40 -0.23 -8.45 5.98
C VAL A 40 0.50 -9.59 5.27
N VAL A 41 1.14 -9.32 4.13
CA VAL A 41 1.79 -10.35 3.31
C VAL A 41 3.02 -10.96 4.00
N PRO A 42 3.97 -10.19 4.57
CA PRO A 42 5.09 -10.78 5.32
C PRO A 42 4.63 -11.59 6.53
N ILE A 43 3.60 -11.12 7.25
CA ILE A 43 3.01 -11.85 8.39
C ILE A 43 2.39 -13.17 7.90
N ALA A 44 1.63 -13.14 6.81
CA ALA A 44 1.04 -14.33 6.24
C ALA A 44 2.09 -15.34 5.77
N ILE A 45 3.21 -14.87 5.20
CA ILE A 45 4.32 -15.74 4.79
C ILE A 45 5.03 -16.33 6.00
N ALA A 46 5.28 -15.55 7.05
CA ALA A 46 5.88 -16.03 8.30
C ALA A 46 5.01 -17.07 9.02
N LEU A 47 3.68 -16.94 8.94
CA LEU A 47 2.74 -17.88 9.55
C LEU A 47 2.45 -19.11 8.67
N THR A 48 2.97 -19.16 7.45
CA THR A 48 2.73 -20.26 6.50
C THR A 48 4.03 -21.01 6.21
N LYS A 49 3.93 -22.28 5.78
CA LYS A 49 5.08 -23.09 5.34
C LYS A 49 5.56 -22.69 3.93
N TYR A 50 5.56 -21.40 3.63
CA TYR A 50 6.03 -20.88 2.34
C TYR A 50 7.56 -20.87 2.31
N ASP A 51 8.16 -21.18 1.16
CA ASP A 51 9.61 -21.15 1.02
C ASP A 51 10.14 -19.72 1.10
N PHE A 52 10.88 -19.44 2.17
CA PHE A 52 11.45 -18.12 2.45
C PHE A 52 12.46 -17.68 1.39
N LYS A 53 13.20 -18.63 0.79
CA LYS A 53 14.17 -18.32 -0.28
C LYS A 53 13.45 -17.83 -1.54
N LYS A 54 12.37 -18.53 -1.92
CA LYS A 54 11.51 -18.11 -3.05
C LYS A 54 10.90 -16.74 -2.80
N PHE A 55 10.41 -16.47 -1.58
CA PHE A 55 9.89 -15.15 -1.21
C PHE A 55 10.95 -14.06 -1.34
N ALA A 56 12.16 -14.28 -0.81
CA ALA A 56 13.23 -13.30 -0.83
C ALA A 56 13.63 -12.91 -2.26
N ILE A 57 13.77 -13.88 -3.15
CA ILE A 57 14.10 -13.66 -4.58
C ILE A 57 13.01 -12.83 -5.25
N LEU A 58 11.74 -13.22 -5.10
CA LEU A 58 10.60 -12.49 -5.69
C LEU A 58 10.48 -11.08 -5.13
N ASN A 59 10.69 -10.90 -3.83
CA ASN A 59 10.66 -9.59 -3.19
C ASN A 59 11.79 -8.69 -3.67
N LEU A 60 12.97 -9.25 -3.97
CA LEU A 60 14.10 -8.51 -4.54
C LEU A 60 13.77 -8.01 -5.95
N PHE A 61 13.20 -8.84 -6.81
CA PHE A 61 12.71 -8.41 -8.13
C PHE A 61 11.61 -7.35 -8.02
N ALA A 62 10.64 -7.55 -7.13
CA ALA A 62 9.59 -6.57 -6.89
C ALA A 62 10.16 -5.23 -6.37
N ALA A 63 11.20 -5.29 -5.53
CA ALA A 63 11.91 -4.09 -5.07
C ALA A 63 12.66 -3.38 -6.19
N ALA A 64 13.34 -4.12 -7.06
CA ALA A 64 14.03 -3.56 -8.21
C ALA A 64 13.06 -2.87 -9.18
N VAL A 65 11.96 -3.54 -9.55
CA VAL A 65 10.93 -2.96 -10.42
C VAL A 65 10.30 -1.72 -9.79
N TRP A 66 9.99 -1.77 -8.50
CA TRP A 66 9.46 -0.61 -7.79
C TRP A 66 10.46 0.55 -7.74
N ALA A 67 11.74 0.27 -7.46
CA ALA A 67 12.79 1.29 -7.41
C ALA A 67 13.01 1.93 -8.78
N LEU A 68 12.99 1.14 -9.85
CA LEU A 68 13.09 1.66 -11.22
C LEU A 68 11.86 2.49 -11.60
N ALA A 69 10.65 1.98 -11.32
CA ALA A 69 9.41 2.69 -11.65
C ALA A 69 9.33 4.05 -10.93
N PHE A 70 9.52 4.08 -9.61
CA PHE A 70 9.49 5.32 -8.84
C PHE A 70 10.72 6.19 -9.06
N GLY A 71 11.90 5.59 -9.22
CA GLY A 71 13.15 6.29 -9.48
C GLY A 71 13.14 7.01 -10.83
N LEU A 72 12.75 6.33 -11.91
CA LEU A 72 12.61 6.93 -13.24
C LEU A 72 11.50 7.97 -13.26
N SER A 73 10.35 7.69 -12.63
CA SER A 73 9.29 8.70 -12.49
C SER A 73 9.82 9.94 -11.79
N SER A 74 10.50 9.80 -10.64
CA SER A 74 11.09 10.92 -9.93
C SER A 74 12.13 11.67 -10.78
N TYR A 75 12.95 10.96 -11.56
CA TYR A 75 13.94 11.58 -12.44
C TYR A 75 13.29 12.44 -13.54
N TYR A 76 12.30 11.89 -14.26
CA TYR A 76 11.60 12.63 -15.33
C TYR A 76 10.72 13.75 -14.79
N PHE A 77 9.99 13.51 -13.70
CA PHE A 77 9.14 14.52 -13.08
C PHE A 77 9.92 15.51 -12.20
N GLY A 78 11.20 15.24 -11.90
CA GLY A 78 12.02 16.04 -11.02
C GLY A 78 12.19 17.48 -11.51
N ALA A 79 12.40 17.69 -12.81
CA ALA A 79 12.50 19.03 -13.37
C ALA A 79 11.19 19.82 -13.26
N ALA A 80 10.04 19.16 -13.46
CA ALA A 80 8.73 19.77 -13.29
C ALA A 80 8.45 20.09 -11.81
N LEU A 81 8.79 19.17 -10.90
CA LEU A 81 8.68 19.35 -9.46
C LEU A 81 9.58 20.48 -8.96
N SER A 82 10.81 20.61 -9.46
CA SER A 82 11.73 21.70 -9.09
C SER A 82 11.20 23.07 -9.54
N LYS A 83 10.61 23.16 -10.73
CA LYS A 83 9.94 24.40 -11.18
C LYS A 83 8.72 24.72 -10.31
N PHE A 84 7.92 23.70 -9.97
CA PHE A 84 6.79 23.87 -9.07
C PHE A 84 7.22 24.28 -7.66
N ALA A 85 8.33 23.73 -7.15
CA ALA A 85 8.90 24.09 -5.86
C ALA A 85 9.42 25.53 -5.82
N MET A 86 10.08 26.00 -6.89
CA MET A 86 10.48 27.41 -7.02
C MET A 86 9.27 28.34 -7.01
N PHE A 87 8.19 27.99 -7.73
CA PHE A 87 6.94 28.74 -7.74
C PHE A 87 6.27 28.81 -6.36
N ILE A 88 6.30 27.71 -5.59
CA ILE A 88 5.82 27.69 -4.20
C ILE A 88 6.71 28.57 -3.29
N ASN A 89 8.02 28.62 -3.53
CA ASN A 89 8.94 29.39 -2.70
C ASN A 89 8.79 30.91 -2.92
N GLU A 90 8.59 31.34 -4.17
CA GLU A 90 8.24 32.74 -4.48
C GLU A 90 6.90 33.14 -3.85
N ASN A 91 5.90 32.25 -3.90
CA ASN A 91 4.59 32.48 -3.30
C ASN A 91 4.38 31.63 -2.04
N ARG A 92 5.03 32.01 -0.93
CA ARG A 92 4.98 31.29 0.36
C ARG A 92 3.57 30.95 0.87
N TRP A 93 2.54 31.71 0.48
CA TRP A 93 1.13 31.44 0.83
C TRP A 93 0.52 30.21 0.14
N ILE A 94 1.13 29.70 -0.94
CA ILE A 94 0.63 28.51 -1.66
C ILE A 94 0.82 27.24 -0.82
N ALA A 95 1.92 27.14 -0.06
CA ALA A 95 2.19 25.98 0.78
C ALA A 95 1.08 25.70 1.83
N PRO A 96 0.66 26.67 2.66
CA PRO A 96 -0.46 26.46 3.58
C PRO A 96 -1.80 26.23 2.86
N LEU A 97 -2.03 26.86 1.69
CA LEU A 97 -3.25 26.63 0.90
C LEU A 97 -3.34 25.18 0.41
N ILE A 98 -2.26 24.61 -0.12
CA ILE A 98 -2.20 23.20 -0.54
C ILE A 98 -2.46 22.29 0.67
N LEU A 99 -1.87 22.59 1.82
CA LEU A 99 -2.06 21.84 3.06
C LEU A 99 -3.53 21.83 3.52
N VAL A 100 -4.20 22.99 3.48
CA VAL A 100 -5.62 23.12 3.84
C VAL A 100 -6.51 22.39 2.84
N VAL A 101 -6.21 22.46 1.53
CA VAL A 101 -6.97 21.76 0.49
C VAL A 101 -6.79 20.24 0.60
N MET A 102 -5.55 19.77 0.79
CA MET A 102 -5.28 18.34 0.99
C MET A 102 -5.92 17.83 2.29
N GLY A 103 -5.76 18.55 3.40
CA GLY A 103 -6.38 18.19 4.68
C GLY A 103 -7.91 18.20 4.61
N GLY A 104 -8.49 19.24 4.01
CA GLY A 104 -9.93 19.39 3.84
C GLY A 104 -10.54 18.34 2.90
N SER A 105 -9.85 17.99 1.82
CA SER A 105 -10.31 16.92 0.91
C SER A 105 -10.24 15.54 1.56
N VAL A 106 -9.19 15.24 2.32
CA VAL A 106 -9.10 14.01 3.13
C VAL A 106 -10.20 13.98 4.19
N TRP A 107 -10.41 15.08 4.91
CA TRP A 107 -11.50 15.21 5.89
C TRP A 107 -12.85 14.95 5.23
N PHE A 108 -13.14 15.61 4.12
CA PHE A 108 -14.41 15.46 3.39
C PHE A 108 -14.61 14.02 2.90
N TYR A 109 -13.56 13.39 2.37
CA TYR A 109 -13.60 11.99 1.96
C TYR A 109 -13.86 11.06 3.15
N MET A 110 -13.18 11.27 4.28
CA MET A 110 -13.39 10.50 5.50
C MET A 110 -14.79 10.71 6.08
N GLU A 111 -15.31 11.93 6.09
CA GLU A 111 -16.66 12.22 6.57
C GLU A 111 -17.73 11.54 5.70
N LYS A 112 -17.54 11.57 4.37
CA LYS A 112 -18.43 10.91 3.42
C LYS A 112 -18.36 9.39 3.50
N ALA A 113 -17.17 8.83 3.73
CA ALA A 113 -16.97 7.39 3.93
C ALA A 113 -17.47 6.89 5.30
N THR A 114 -17.48 7.76 6.31
CA THR A 114 -17.87 7.43 7.70
C THR A 114 -19.35 7.68 7.99
N LYS A 115 -20.07 8.42 7.13
CA LYS A 115 -21.54 8.52 7.20
C LYS A 115 -22.16 7.15 6.96
N ARG A 116 -22.32 6.39 8.06
CA ARG A 116 -23.10 5.15 8.12
C ARG A 116 -24.46 5.44 7.51
N LYS A 117 -24.74 4.72 6.41
CA LYS A 117 -26.05 4.66 5.76
C LYS A 117 -27.08 4.38 6.87
N LYS A 118 -27.84 5.39 7.29
CA LYS A 118 -29.00 5.20 8.17
C LYS A 118 -29.90 4.24 7.41
N ARG A 119 -29.94 2.99 7.89
CA ARG A 119 -30.83 1.95 7.39
C ARG A 119 -32.24 2.46 7.69
N LYS A 120 -32.91 2.98 6.67
CA LYS A 120 -34.37 3.07 6.68
C LYS A 120 -34.92 1.65 6.55
#